data_AF-A0A3D6B5R3-F1
#
_entry.id   AF-A0A3D6B5R3-F1
#
_cell.length_a   1.000
_cell.length_b   1.000
_cell.length_c   1.000
_cell.angle_alpha   90.00
_cell.angle_beta   90.00
_cell.angle_gamma   90.00
#
_symmetry.space_group_name_H-M   'P 1'
#
loop_
_entity.id
_entity.type
_entity.pdbx_description
1 polymer ?
#
loop_
_entity_poly.entity_id
_entity_poly.type
_entity_poly.pdbx_seq_one_letter_code
_entity_poly.pdbx_strand_id
1 'polypeptide(L)' 'IEVKSGKEYKKHSSLDMAQSLFAEKINRRIVISGNNVESEKGTLYLPFYMSMFISV' A
#
# COMPACT_ATOMS: atom_id res chain seq x y z
N ILE A 1 -4.25 3.82 2.40
CA ILE A 1 -2.92 3.36 2.86
C ILE A 1 -3.15 2.20 3.81
N GLU A 2 -2.33 1.16 3.76
CA GLU A 2 -2.35 0.02 4.69
C GLU A 2 -0.95 -0.15 5.32
N VAL A 3 -0.87 -0.57 6.59
CA VAL A 3 0.41 -0.80 7.28
C VAL A 3 0.48 -2.26 7.71
N LYS A 4 1.57 -2.96 7.36
CA LYS A 4 1.77 -4.38 7.68
C LYS A 4 3.19 -4.65 8.18
N SER A 5 3.27 -5.26 9.36
CA SER A 5 4.53 -5.70 9.97
C SER A 5 4.88 -7.17 9.68
N GLY A 6 3.92 -7.96 9.20
CA GLY A 6 4.11 -9.40 8.92
C GLY A 6 4.70 -9.70 7.55
N LYS A 7 5.21 -10.94 7.38
CA LYS A 7 5.75 -11.45 6.11
C LYS A 7 4.71 -11.50 4.97
N GLU A 8 3.43 -11.60 5.33
CA GLU A 8 2.28 -11.60 4.43
C GLU A 8 1.85 -10.17 4.03
N TYR A 9 2.81 -9.29 3.77
CA TYR A 9 2.53 -7.89 3.44
C TYR A 9 2.02 -7.70 2.01
N LYS A 10 2.02 -8.72 1.15
CA LYS A 10 1.48 -8.67 -0.22
C LYS A 10 0.01 -9.07 -0.35
N LYS A 11 -0.61 -9.55 0.72
CA LYS A 11 -2.00 -10.00 0.73
C LYS A 11 -2.91 -8.86 1.16
N HIS A 12 -3.74 -8.33 0.25
CA HIS A 12 -4.40 -7.03 0.43
C HIS A 12 -5.92 -7.09 0.37
N SER A 13 -6.57 -8.11 0.93
CA SER A 13 -8.02 -8.32 0.75
C SER A 13 -8.88 -7.08 1.06
N SER A 14 -8.55 -6.34 2.13
CA SER A 14 -9.27 -5.11 2.48
C SER A 14 -8.97 -3.94 1.53
N LEU A 15 -7.70 -3.73 1.17
CA LEU A 15 -7.29 -2.65 0.26
C LEU A 15 -7.74 -2.92 -1.19
N ASP A 16 -7.74 -4.18 -1.63
CA ASP A 16 -8.28 -4.61 -2.92
C ASP A 16 -9.80 -4.37 -2.98
N MET A 17 -10.52 -4.70 -1.91
CA MET A 17 -11.95 -4.40 -1.81
C MET A 17 -12.22 -2.90 -1.81
N ALA A 18 -11.45 -2.12 -1.06
CA ALA A 18 -11.58 -0.67 -1.04
C ALA A 18 -11.30 -0.06 -2.42
N GLN A 19 -10.28 -0.54 -3.13
CA GLN A 19 -10.01 -0.12 -4.50
C GLN A 19 -11.17 -0.46 -5.44
N SER A 20 -11.77 -1.64 -5.29
CA SER A 20 -12.92 -2.06 -6.11
C SER A 20 -14.14 -1.16 -5.90
N LEU A 21 -14.46 -0.83 -4.64
CA LEU A 21 -15.64 -0.03 -4.28
C LEU A 21 -15.47 1.47 -4.53
N PHE A 22 -14.24 1.97 -4.43
CA PHE A 22 -13.93 3.40 -4.46
C PHE A 22 -12.90 3.74 -5.53
N ALA A 23 -12.88 2.99 -6.64
CA ALA A 23 -11.87 3.13 -7.70
C ALA A 23 -11.70 4.58 -8.19
N GLU A 24 -12.80 5.33 -8.29
CA GLU A 24 -12.81 6.74 -8.72
C GLU A 24 -12.30 7.73 -7.66
N LYS A 25 -12.25 7.30 -6.39
CA LYS A 25 -11.82 8.13 -5.25
C LYS A 25 -10.42 7.77 -4.76
N ILE A 26 -9.93 6.56 -5.04
CA ILE A 26 -8.62 6.07 -4.61
C ILE A 26 -7.66 6.06 -5.81
N ASN A 27 -6.88 7.14 -5.90
CA ASN A 27 -5.87 7.32 -6.95
C ASN A 27 -4.56 6.55 -6.70
N ARG A 28 -4.26 6.19 -5.45
CA ARG A 28 -2.98 5.55 -5.07
C ARG A 28 -3.18 4.48 -4.01
N ARG A 29 -2.57 3.31 -4.26
CA ARG A 29 -2.48 2.21 -3.29
C ARG A 29 -1.07 2.18 -2.72
N ILE A 30 -0.97 2.40 -1.41
CA ILE A 30 0.31 2.39 -0.70
C ILE A 30 0.21 1.43 0.48
N VAL A 31 1.21 0.55 0.58
CA VAL A 31 1.39 -0.40 1.68
C VAL A 31 2.71 -0.07 2.35
N ILE A 32 2.67 0.23 3.64
CA ILE A 32 3.87 0.42 4.43
C ILE A 32 4.26 -0.93 5.04
N SER A 33 5.48 -1.38 4.77
CA SER A 33 6.03 -2.64 5.28
C SER A 33 7.47 -2.48 5.75
N GLY A 34 8.02 -3.52 6.39
CA GLY A 34 9.44 -3.57 6.75
C GLY A 34 10.38 -3.94 5.59
N ASN A 35 9.85 -4.02 4.37
CA ASN A 35 10.57 -4.47 3.19
C ASN A 35 11.11 -3.30 2.36
N ASN A 36 11.86 -3.63 1.31
CA ASN A 36 12.38 -2.65 0.37
C ASN A 36 11.26 -1.99 -0.46
N VAL A 37 11.60 -0.88 -1.11
CA VAL A 37 10.70 -0.22 -2.07
C VAL A 37 10.41 -1.18 -3.22
N GLU A 38 9.12 -1.42 -3.47
CA GLU A 38 8.67 -2.23 -4.59
C GLU A 38 7.33 -1.72 -5.13
N SER A 39 7.05 -2.02 -6.39
CA SER A 39 5.77 -1.70 -7.02
C SER A 39 5.23 -2.96 -7.69
N GLU A 40 4.05 -3.40 -7.27
CA GLU A 40 3.43 -4.62 -7.77
C GLU A 40 1.92 -4.41 -7.94
N LYS A 41 1.38 -4.73 -9.12
CA LYS A 41 -0.07 -4.61 -9.45
C LYS A 41 -0.68 -3.25 -9.08
N GLY A 42 0.06 -2.16 -9.31
CA GLY A 42 -0.39 -0.80 -8.98
C GLY A 42 -0.40 -0.48 -7.49
N THR A 43 0.19 -1.34 -6.64
CA THR A 43 0.43 -1.07 -5.23
C THR A 43 1.89 -0.71 -5.02
N LEU A 44 2.13 0.46 -4.43
CA LEU A 44 3.45 0.89 -4.01
C LEU A 44 3.71 0.41 -2.58
N TYR A 45 4.78 -0.33 -2.38
CA TYR A 45 5.22 -0.78 -1.08
C TYR A 45 6.40 0.08 -0.64
N LEU A 46 6.31 0.60 0.58
CA LEU A 46 7.28 1.51 1.12
C LEU A 46 7.78 1.02 2.48
N PRO A 47 9.09 1.11 2.74
CA PRO A 47 9.62 1.05 4.08
C PRO A 47 8.97 2.11 4.98
N PHE A 48 8.84 1.82 6.28
CA PHE A 48 8.26 2.77 7.24
C PHE A 48 8.90 4.16 7.21
N TYR A 49 10.23 4.25 7.08
CA TYR A 49 10.94 5.53 7.01
C TYR A 49 10.56 6.37 5.78
N MET A 50 10.05 5.76 4.71
CA MET A 50 9.61 6.48 3.52
C MET A 50 8.22 7.11 3.67
N SER A 51 7.49 6.79 4.75
CA SER A 51 6.18 7.38 5.02
C SER A 51 6.22 8.91 5.11
N MET A 52 7.35 9.48 5.55
CA MET A 52 7.58 10.93 5.63
C MET A 52 7.58 11.62 4.27
N PHE A 53 7.80 10.89 3.18
CA PHE A 53 7.81 11.43 1.81
C PHE A 53 6.49 11.21 1.07
N ILE A 54 5.49 10.64 1.72
CA ILE A 54 4.16 10.47 1.12
C ILE A 54 3.47 11.84 1.13
N SER A 55 3.48 12.51 -0.03
CA SER A 55 2.66 13.71 -0.26
C SER A 55 1.25 13.30 -0.66
N VAL A 56 0.28 13.80 0.10
CA VAL A 56 -1.17 13.76 -0.19
C VAL A 56 -1.58 14.89 -1.11
#